data_AF-A0A2H9LLC8-F1
#
_entry.id   AF-A0A2H9LLC8-F1
#
_cell.length_a   1.000
_cell.length_b   1.000
_cell.length_c   1.000
_cell.angle_alpha   90.00
_cell.angle_beta   90.00
_cell.angle_gamma   90.00
#
_symmetry.space_group_name_H-M   'P 1'
#
loop_
_entity.id
_entity.type
_entity.pdbx_description
1 polymer ?
#
loop_
_entity_poly.entity_id
_entity_poly.type
_entity_poly.pdbx_seq_one_letter_code
_entity_poly.pdbx_strand_id
1 'polypeptide(L)'
;MPANLNTFSQLVASLHHLGTISLNFTPLNDSAYDSGTYLSWNTSDIGVSSAYVNFTLRVYGVEEDIDAAFAVNVTTTITISGSYATLLSGEKQVNLTCRVYNEDEPALAKNMTFFYENSGNWTQVDASNNLFITDQGNGTYLVSFTVDIPSGTVPVSVHVYDSRDVFVLANTPVQEPKRKFSSRLNTHPVTSK
;
A
#
# COMPACT_ATOMS: atom_id res chain seq x y z
N MET A 1 -13.67 -5.94 4.48
CA MET A 1 -14.47 -4.83 3.93
C MET A 1 -15.92 -4.80 4.43
N PRO A 2 -16.75 -5.86 4.34
CA PRO A 2 -18.16 -5.77 4.77
C PRO A 2 -18.35 -5.36 6.24
N ALA A 3 -17.47 -5.82 7.13
CA ALA A 3 -17.45 -5.41 8.54
C ALA A 3 -17.20 -3.90 8.70
N ASN A 4 -16.26 -3.32 7.96
CA ASN A 4 -15.93 -1.88 8.04
C ASN A 4 -17.10 -1.01 7.53
N LEU A 5 -17.79 -1.45 6.46
CA LEU A 5 -18.98 -0.76 5.95
C LEU A 5 -20.14 -0.82 6.93
N ASN A 6 -20.34 -1.96 7.59
CA ASN A 6 -21.34 -2.09 8.65
C ASN A 6 -21.01 -1.18 9.84
N THR A 7 -19.74 -1.10 10.26
CA THR A 7 -19.30 -0.17 11.31
C THR A 7 -19.58 1.29 10.92
N PHE A 8 -19.33 1.68 9.66
CA PHE A 8 -19.65 3.02 9.18
C PHE A 8 -21.15 3.30 9.20
N SER A 9 -21.98 2.37 8.71
CA SER A 9 -23.44 2.48 8.81
C SER A 9 -23.94 2.64 10.25
N GLN A 10 -23.36 1.90 11.20
CA GLN A 10 -23.70 2.02 12.62
C GLN A 10 -23.27 3.37 13.21
N LEU A 11 -22.10 3.87 12.85
CA LEU A 11 -21.63 5.20 13.27
C LEU A 11 -22.58 6.30 12.79
N VAL A 12 -22.97 6.25 11.50
CA VAL A 12 -23.92 7.22 10.93
C VAL A 12 -25.29 7.11 11.61
N ALA A 13 -25.79 5.88 11.84
CA ALA A 13 -27.03 5.65 12.57
C ALA A 13 -27.00 6.16 14.03
N SER A 14 -25.81 6.29 14.63
CA SER A 14 -25.66 6.80 16.00
C SER A 14 -25.87 8.31 16.14
N LEU A 15 -25.96 9.07 15.03
CA LEU A 15 -26.17 10.52 15.01
C LEU A 15 -27.65 10.92 15.29
N HIS A 16 -28.22 10.33 16.34
CA HIS A 16 -29.63 10.44 16.75
C HIS A 16 -30.13 11.87 17.01
N HIS A 17 -29.24 12.83 17.22
CA HIS A 17 -29.60 14.24 17.40
C HIS A 17 -30.12 14.90 16.11
N LEU A 18 -29.95 14.25 14.96
CA LEU A 18 -30.45 14.69 13.65
C LEU A 18 -31.75 13.98 13.23
N GLY A 19 -32.37 13.19 14.12
CA GLY A 19 -33.53 12.35 13.82
C GLY A 19 -33.20 10.86 13.83
N THR A 20 -34.14 10.04 13.34
CA THR A 20 -33.93 8.60 13.15
C THR A 20 -33.25 8.37 11.82
N ILE A 21 -31.99 7.91 11.85
CA ILE A 21 -31.18 7.70 10.66
C ILE A 21 -31.06 6.22 10.35
N SER A 22 -31.29 5.85 9.09
CA SER A 22 -30.97 4.53 8.54
C SER A 22 -30.00 4.72 7.37
N LEU A 23 -28.86 4.02 7.42
CA LEU A 23 -27.90 3.97 6.31
C LEU A 23 -27.70 2.52 5.87
N ASN A 24 -28.33 2.15 4.76
CA ASN A 24 -28.13 0.86 4.13
C ASN A 24 -27.11 0.96 3.01
N PHE A 25 -26.47 -0.14 2.65
CA PHE A 25 -25.56 -0.19 1.51
C PHE A 25 -25.84 -1.40 0.63
N THR A 26 -25.58 -1.22 -0.66
CA THR A 26 -25.58 -2.29 -1.66
C THR A 26 -24.25 -2.29 -2.39
N PRO A 27 -23.57 -3.45 -2.52
CA PRO A 27 -22.36 -3.55 -3.33
C PRO A 27 -22.65 -3.12 -4.78
N LEU A 28 -21.77 -2.32 -5.36
CA LEU A 28 -21.81 -1.95 -6.76
C LEU A 28 -20.73 -2.72 -7.52
N ASN A 29 -21.10 -3.26 -8.68
CA ASN A 29 -20.16 -3.95 -9.55
C ASN A 29 -20.01 -3.20 -10.85
N ASP A 30 -18.75 -2.89 -11.17
CA ASP A 30 -18.32 -2.54 -12.51
C ASP A 30 -17.29 -3.57 -12.98
N SER A 31 -16.72 -3.43 -14.19
CA SER A 31 -15.84 -4.46 -14.77
C SER A 31 -14.64 -4.90 -13.91
N ALA A 32 -14.15 -4.05 -13.00
CA ALA A 32 -13.02 -4.35 -12.11
C ALA A 32 -13.44 -4.96 -10.75
N TYR A 33 -14.72 -4.94 -10.40
CA TYR A 33 -15.20 -5.35 -9.08
C TYR A 33 -15.87 -6.72 -9.11
N ASP A 34 -15.55 -7.54 -8.11
CA ASP A 34 -16.28 -8.75 -7.76
C ASP A 34 -17.04 -8.49 -6.45
N SER A 35 -18.36 -8.53 -6.52
CA SER A 35 -19.27 -8.36 -5.39
C SER A 35 -19.01 -7.07 -4.57
N GLY A 36 -18.71 -5.98 -5.27
CA GLY A 36 -18.39 -4.66 -4.69
C GLY A 36 -16.99 -4.55 -4.13
N THR A 37 -16.11 -5.50 -4.40
CA THR A 37 -14.72 -5.47 -3.97
C THR A 37 -13.76 -5.62 -5.16
N TYR A 38 -12.69 -4.85 -5.15
CA TYR A 38 -11.60 -4.95 -6.12
C TYR A 38 -10.30 -5.11 -5.36
N LEU A 39 -9.64 -6.26 -5.57
CA LEU A 39 -8.34 -6.58 -4.99
C LEU A 39 -7.34 -6.84 -6.11
N SER A 40 -6.30 -6.03 -6.18
CA SER A 40 -5.15 -6.23 -7.06
C SER A 40 -3.89 -6.33 -6.21
N TRP A 41 -3.55 -7.55 -5.81
CA TRP A 41 -2.42 -7.87 -4.91
C TRP A 41 -1.32 -8.67 -5.61
N ASN A 42 -1.14 -8.43 -6.91
CA ASN A 42 -0.24 -9.22 -7.76
C ASN A 42 1.25 -8.79 -7.63
N THR A 43 2.12 -9.34 -8.48
CA THR A 43 3.55 -8.97 -8.60
C THR A 43 3.76 -7.78 -9.55
N SER A 44 2.93 -6.76 -9.44
CA SER A 44 3.32 -5.41 -9.81
C SER A 44 3.67 -4.74 -8.51
N ASP A 45 4.71 -3.94 -8.43
CA ASP A 45 5.04 -3.04 -7.34
C ASP A 45 3.88 -2.18 -6.75
N ILE A 46 2.64 -2.37 -7.20
CA ILE A 46 1.42 -1.69 -6.83
C ILE A 46 0.41 -2.71 -6.26
N GLY A 47 -0.15 -2.38 -5.10
CA GLY A 47 -1.23 -3.12 -4.47
C GLY A 47 -2.45 -2.25 -4.35
N VAL A 48 -3.63 -2.77 -4.68
CA VAL A 48 -4.91 -2.03 -4.54
C VAL A 48 -5.93 -2.88 -3.80
N SER A 49 -6.59 -2.24 -2.83
CA SER A 49 -7.80 -2.76 -2.19
C SER A 49 -8.88 -1.71 -2.27
N SER A 50 -10.03 -2.06 -2.84
CA SER A 50 -11.12 -1.12 -3.05
C SER A 50 -12.48 -1.74 -2.78
N ALA A 51 -13.39 -0.95 -2.20
CA ALA A 51 -14.80 -1.28 -2.00
C ALA A 51 -15.66 -0.25 -2.73
N TYR A 52 -16.59 -0.71 -3.57
CA TYR A 52 -17.53 0.15 -4.27
C TYR A 52 -18.96 -0.18 -3.86
N VAL A 53 -19.65 0.81 -3.28
CA VAL A 53 -20.98 0.63 -2.70
C VAL A 53 -21.89 1.80 -3.03
N ASN A 54 -23.18 1.53 -3.12
CA ASN A 54 -24.22 2.55 -3.11
C ASN A 54 -24.85 2.59 -1.73
N PHE A 55 -24.75 3.72 -1.06
CA PHE A 55 -25.46 3.98 0.19
C PHE A 55 -26.86 4.50 -0.10
N THR A 56 -27.82 4.09 0.73
CA THR A 56 -29.15 4.68 0.82
C THR A 56 -29.35 5.20 2.23
N LEU A 57 -29.31 6.53 2.35
CA LEU A 57 -29.55 7.27 3.57
C LEU A 57 -31.03 7.62 3.65
N ARG A 58 -31.63 7.32 4.82
CA ARG A 58 -32.96 7.77 5.17
C ARG A 58 -32.94 8.46 6.53
N VAL A 59 -33.51 9.64 6.62
CA VAL A 59 -33.65 10.40 7.88
C VAL A 59 -35.12 10.73 8.09
N TYR A 60 -35.63 10.38 9.27
CA TYR A 60 -37.03 10.58 9.65
C TYR A 60 -37.15 11.26 11.01
N GLY A 61 -38.33 11.81 11.32
CA GLY A 61 -38.58 12.47 12.60
C GLY A 61 -37.93 13.87 12.69
N VAL A 62 -37.67 14.46 11.52
CA VAL A 62 -37.31 15.86 11.28
C VAL A 62 -38.48 16.55 10.56
N GLU A 63 -38.39 17.86 10.27
CA GLU A 63 -39.48 18.60 9.61
C GLU A 63 -39.86 18.04 8.23
N GLU A 64 -38.88 17.47 7.50
CA GLU A 64 -39.06 16.84 6.21
C GLU A 64 -38.19 15.58 6.13
N ASP A 65 -38.79 14.45 5.74
CA ASP A 65 -38.06 13.20 5.57
C ASP A 65 -37.02 13.33 4.44
N ILE A 66 -35.82 12.83 4.68
CA ILE A 66 -34.71 12.88 3.71
C ILE A 66 -34.47 11.46 3.18
N ASP A 67 -34.57 11.29 1.87
CA ASP A 67 -34.11 10.10 1.15
C ASP A 67 -32.98 10.50 0.19
N ALA A 68 -31.79 9.91 0.37
CA ALA A 68 -30.65 10.15 -0.50
C ALA A 68 -29.95 8.84 -0.86
N ALA A 69 -29.50 8.72 -2.10
CA ALA A 69 -28.65 7.63 -2.55
C ALA A 69 -27.38 8.17 -3.18
N PHE A 70 -26.23 7.61 -2.81
CA PHE A 70 -24.94 8.04 -3.33
C PHE A 70 -23.94 6.88 -3.35
N ALA A 71 -23.15 6.82 -4.42
CA ALA A 71 -22.11 5.83 -4.58
C ALA A 71 -20.80 6.32 -3.93
N VAL A 72 -20.13 5.42 -3.21
CA VAL A 72 -18.83 5.66 -2.58
C VAL A 72 -17.86 4.57 -3.01
N ASN A 73 -16.70 5.00 -3.49
CA ASN A 73 -15.57 4.14 -3.75
C ASN A 73 -14.49 4.41 -2.68
N VAL A 74 -14.23 3.43 -1.82
CA VAL A 74 -13.18 3.49 -0.81
C VAL A 74 -12.01 2.66 -1.32
N THR A 75 -10.91 3.32 -1.64
CA THR A 75 -9.72 2.68 -2.22
C THR A 75 -8.49 3.01 -1.39
N THR A 76 -7.68 1.98 -1.14
CA THR A 76 -6.34 2.09 -0.59
C THR A 76 -5.36 1.47 -1.56
N THR A 77 -4.34 2.24 -1.92
CA THR A 77 -3.27 1.83 -2.83
C THR A 77 -1.93 1.91 -2.12
N ILE A 78 -1.08 0.90 -2.32
CA ILE A 78 0.34 0.97 -1.95
C ILE A 78 1.19 0.88 -3.22
N THR A 79 2.28 1.65 -3.29
CA THR A 79 3.35 1.44 -4.27
C THR A 79 4.67 1.17 -3.55
N ILE A 80 5.49 0.27 -4.10
CA ILE A 80 6.78 -0.14 -3.54
C ILE A 80 7.86 0.04 -4.60
N SER A 81 8.87 0.84 -4.30
CA SER A 81 10.08 0.89 -5.12
C SER A 81 11.29 0.63 -4.25
N GLY A 82 12.35 0.04 -4.80
CA GLY A 82 13.51 -0.29 -3.97
C GLY A 82 14.64 -0.95 -4.73
N SER A 83 15.74 -1.14 -3.99
CA SER A 83 16.93 -1.85 -4.45
C SER A 83 17.65 -2.45 -3.25
N TYR A 84 18.63 -3.31 -3.49
CA TYR A 84 19.53 -3.75 -2.43
C TYR A 84 20.98 -3.38 -2.72
N ALA A 85 21.78 -3.26 -1.66
CA ALA A 85 23.24 -3.20 -1.74
C ALA A 85 23.84 -4.45 -1.07
N THR A 86 24.85 -5.07 -1.67
CA THR A 86 25.59 -6.17 -1.04
C THR A 86 26.62 -5.61 -0.06
N LEU A 87 26.54 -6.04 1.19
CA LEU A 87 27.46 -5.69 2.27
C LEU A 87 28.75 -6.52 2.18
N LEU A 88 29.79 -6.11 2.90
CA LEU A 88 31.06 -6.85 2.96
C LEU A 88 30.91 -8.27 3.55
N SER A 89 29.87 -8.49 4.37
CA SER A 89 29.50 -9.81 4.91
C SER A 89 28.91 -10.75 3.86
N GLY A 90 28.52 -10.25 2.68
CA GLY A 90 27.75 -10.98 1.67
C GLY A 90 26.24 -10.80 1.79
N GLU A 91 25.75 -10.31 2.94
CA GLU A 91 24.35 -10.00 3.15
C GLU A 91 23.88 -8.85 2.24
N LYS A 92 22.57 -8.77 2.00
CA LYS A 92 21.95 -7.72 1.20
C LYS A 92 21.22 -6.75 2.11
N GLN A 93 21.61 -5.48 2.07
CA GLN A 93 20.85 -4.38 2.65
C GLN A 93 19.79 -3.91 1.67
N VAL A 94 18.55 -4.28 1.92
CA VAL A 94 17.37 -3.88 1.14
C VAL A 94 16.93 -2.49 1.58
N ASN A 95 16.68 -1.62 0.62
CA ASN A 95 16.12 -0.28 0.83
C ASN A 95 14.85 -0.11 -0.01
N LEU A 96 13.73 0.17 0.65
CA LEU A 96 12.43 0.38 0.02
C LEU A 96 11.93 1.80 0.28
N THR A 97 11.22 2.33 -0.71
CA THR A 97 10.32 3.48 -0.59
C THR A 97 8.92 2.98 -0.85
N CYS A 98 8.09 3.02 0.19
CA CYS A 98 6.68 2.66 0.10
C CYS A 98 5.85 3.95 0.11
N ARG A 99 4.78 3.99 -0.69
CA ARG A 99 3.82 5.11 -0.68
C ARG A 99 2.41 4.58 -0.56
N VAL A 100 1.63 5.19 0.33
CA VAL A 100 0.24 4.81 0.61
C VAL A 100 -0.68 5.93 0.16
N TYR A 101 -1.78 5.56 -0.49
CA TYR A 101 -2.77 6.47 -1.04
C TYR A 101 -4.18 6.03 -0.67
N ASN A 102 -5.04 7.01 -0.39
CA ASN A 102 -6.47 6.85 -0.25
C ASN A 102 -7.15 7.64 -1.36
N GLU A 103 -7.92 6.97 -2.23
CA GLU A 103 -8.59 7.64 -3.38
C GLU A 103 -7.61 8.53 -4.19
N ASP A 104 -6.43 7.98 -4.49
CA ASP A 104 -5.30 8.62 -5.19
C ASP A 104 -4.58 9.76 -4.45
N GLU A 105 -5.01 10.13 -3.25
CA GLU A 105 -4.36 11.13 -2.41
C GLU A 105 -3.43 10.49 -1.37
N PRO A 106 -2.26 11.08 -1.04
CA PRO A 106 -1.35 10.52 -0.05
C PRO A 106 -2.00 10.33 1.31
N ALA A 107 -1.79 9.16 1.92
CA ALA A 107 -2.44 8.78 3.17
C ALA A 107 -1.48 8.10 4.15
N LEU A 108 -1.75 8.24 5.44
CA LEU A 108 -0.97 7.60 6.49
C LEU A 108 -1.37 6.13 6.66
N ALA A 109 -0.36 5.26 6.80
CA ALA A 109 -0.53 3.90 7.26
C ALA A 109 -0.76 3.86 8.77
N LYS A 110 -1.69 3.02 9.22
CA LYS A 110 -1.85 2.65 10.63
C LYS A 110 -0.73 1.71 11.07
N ASN A 111 -0.39 0.74 10.23
CA ASN A 111 0.76 -0.14 10.40
C ASN A 111 1.26 -0.67 9.06
N MET A 112 2.52 -1.12 9.05
CA MET A 112 3.13 -1.81 7.91
C MET A 112 3.92 -3.03 8.41
N THR A 113 3.78 -4.16 7.73
CA THR A 113 4.62 -5.34 7.94
C THR A 113 5.31 -5.72 6.64
N PHE A 114 6.54 -6.20 6.78
CA PHE A 114 7.45 -6.45 5.67
C PHE A 114 7.84 -7.92 5.67
N PHE A 115 7.96 -8.51 4.49
CA PHE A 115 8.40 -9.88 4.32
C PHE A 115 9.42 -9.95 3.19
N TYR A 116 10.32 -10.92 3.29
CA TYR A 116 11.16 -11.34 2.18
C TYR A 116 10.91 -12.81 1.88
N GLU A 117 11.10 -13.19 0.63
CA GLU A 117 11.04 -14.59 0.23
C GLU A 117 12.43 -15.22 0.22
N ASN A 118 12.51 -16.43 0.75
CA ASN A 118 13.69 -17.28 0.64
C ASN A 118 13.25 -18.74 0.41
N SER A 119 13.60 -19.28 -0.75
CA SER A 119 13.43 -20.72 -1.07
C SER A 119 11.98 -21.20 -0.94
N GLY A 120 11.03 -20.41 -1.42
CA GLY A 120 9.58 -20.64 -1.39
C GLY A 120 8.87 -20.14 -0.15
N ASN A 121 9.59 -19.66 0.87
CA ASN A 121 9.02 -19.26 2.15
C ASN A 121 9.08 -17.75 2.35
N TRP A 122 7.93 -17.15 2.66
CA TRP A 122 7.84 -15.77 3.11
C TRP A 122 8.17 -15.67 4.59
N THR A 123 9.25 -14.95 4.90
CA THR A 123 9.69 -14.69 6.27
C THR A 123 9.43 -13.24 6.61
N GLN A 124 8.79 -13.01 7.75
CA GLN A 124 8.54 -11.66 8.25
C GLN A 124 9.87 -11.00 8.64
N VAL A 125 10.06 -9.76 8.19
CA VAL A 125 11.18 -8.91 8.57
C VAL A 125 10.87 -8.28 9.92
N ASP A 126 11.81 -8.38 10.85
CA ASP A 126 11.71 -7.77 12.17
C ASP A 126 13.06 -7.20 12.66
N ALA A 127 13.19 -6.97 13.96
CA ALA A 127 14.41 -6.44 14.56
C ALA A 127 15.64 -7.32 14.29
N SER A 128 15.50 -8.64 14.10
CA SER A 128 16.60 -9.55 13.77
C SER A 128 17.18 -9.29 12.38
N ASN A 129 16.40 -8.69 11.48
CA ASN A 129 16.84 -8.24 10.17
C ASN A 129 17.38 -6.80 10.17
N ASN A 130 17.62 -6.18 11.34
CA ASN A 130 17.97 -4.77 11.43
C ASN A 130 16.92 -3.86 10.75
N LEU A 131 15.63 -4.18 10.91
CA LEU A 131 14.55 -3.40 10.34
C LEU A 131 14.55 -1.97 10.87
N PHE A 132 14.53 -1.02 9.94
CA PHE A 132 14.40 0.39 10.21
C PHE A 132 13.34 1.00 9.29
N ILE A 133 12.42 1.78 9.87
CA ILE A 133 11.31 2.42 9.16
C ILE A 133 11.31 3.91 9.54
N THR A 134 11.26 4.79 8.53
CA THR A 134 11.05 6.22 8.71
C THR A 134 9.76 6.65 8.02
N ASP A 135 8.80 7.13 8.80
CA ASP A 135 7.60 7.80 8.30
C ASP A 135 7.92 9.26 7.95
N GLN A 136 7.65 9.68 6.71
CA GLN A 136 7.86 11.05 6.24
C GLN A 136 6.65 11.97 6.52
N GLY A 137 5.57 11.46 7.11
CA GLY A 137 4.37 12.21 7.49
C GLY A 137 3.45 12.59 6.32
N ASN A 138 3.74 12.12 5.11
CA ASN A 138 3.00 12.42 3.88
C ASN A 138 2.60 11.16 3.11
N GLY A 139 2.45 10.03 3.81
CA GLY A 139 2.17 8.73 3.22
C GLY A 139 3.36 8.05 2.54
N THR A 140 4.57 8.64 2.65
CA THR A 140 5.82 8.01 2.19
C THR A 140 6.57 7.40 3.38
N TYR A 141 7.02 6.15 3.22
CA TYR A 141 7.76 5.39 4.20
C TYR A 141 9.09 4.93 3.60
N LEU A 142 10.20 5.26 4.26
CA LEU A 142 11.53 4.76 3.91
C LEU A 142 11.87 3.57 4.81
N VAL A 143 12.26 2.46 4.21
CA VAL A 143 12.45 1.20 4.93
C VAL A 143 13.80 0.60 4.56
N SER A 144 14.53 0.13 5.56
CA SER A 144 15.80 -0.60 5.39
C SER A 144 15.80 -1.86 6.24
N PHE A 145 16.32 -2.96 5.71
CA PHE A 145 16.58 -4.19 6.45
C PHE A 145 17.64 -5.03 5.76
N THR A 146 18.19 -6.02 6.46
CA THR A 146 19.27 -6.90 5.99
C THR A 146 18.78 -8.34 5.87
N VAL A 147 19.14 -9.00 4.78
CA VAL A 147 18.83 -10.41 4.53
C VAL A 147 20.04 -11.15 3.97
N ASP A 148 20.17 -12.43 4.32
CA ASP A 148 21.17 -13.33 3.74
C ASP A 148 20.52 -14.15 2.62
N ILE A 149 20.63 -13.67 1.38
CA ILE A 149 20.09 -14.34 0.19
C ILE A 149 21.22 -14.51 -0.84
N PRO A 150 21.63 -15.74 -1.16
CA PRO A 150 22.93 -16.02 -1.79
C PRO A 150 23.17 -15.42 -3.18
N SER A 151 22.14 -15.10 -3.96
CA SER A 151 22.27 -14.33 -5.22
C SER A 151 20.90 -13.89 -5.77
N GLY A 152 20.87 -13.11 -6.86
CA GLY A 152 19.63 -12.76 -7.56
C GLY A 152 18.81 -11.63 -6.93
N THR A 153 17.56 -11.49 -7.36
CA THR A 153 16.59 -10.56 -6.80
C THR A 153 16.19 -10.96 -5.39
N VAL A 154 15.78 -10.00 -4.57
CA VAL A 154 15.14 -10.26 -3.28
C VAL A 154 13.65 -9.98 -3.45
N PRO A 155 12.77 -10.99 -3.51
CA PRO A 155 11.34 -10.75 -3.50
C PRO A 155 10.94 -10.20 -2.14
N VAL A 156 10.23 -9.08 -2.13
CA VAL A 156 9.68 -8.46 -0.93
C VAL A 156 8.17 -8.36 -1.04
N SER A 157 7.50 -8.48 0.11
CA SER A 157 6.07 -8.20 0.27
C SER A 157 5.90 -7.13 1.33
N VAL A 158 5.03 -6.17 1.06
CA VAL A 158 4.66 -5.13 2.02
C VAL A 158 3.15 -5.20 2.25
N HIS A 159 2.78 -5.38 3.50
CA HIS A 159 1.41 -5.48 3.97
C HIS A 159 1.09 -4.22 4.76
N VAL A 160 -0.03 -3.56 4.46
CA VAL A 160 -0.39 -2.26 5.03
C VAL A 160 -1.83 -2.27 5.47
N TYR A 161 -2.11 -1.71 6.64
CA TYR A 161 -3.42 -1.17 6.95
C TYR A 161 -3.33 0.36 6.93
N ASP A 162 -4.25 1.02 6.21
CA ASP A 162 -4.40 2.46 6.31
C ASP A 162 -5.06 2.87 7.64
N SER A 163 -5.18 4.17 7.89
CA SER A 163 -5.86 4.72 9.08
C SER A 163 -7.34 4.33 9.22
N ARG A 164 -7.96 3.78 8.16
CA ARG A 164 -9.35 3.33 8.07
C ARG A 164 -9.48 1.81 8.21
N ASP A 165 -8.40 1.13 8.57
CA ASP A 165 -8.33 -0.33 8.70
C ASP A 165 -8.58 -1.08 7.37
N VAL A 166 -8.29 -0.45 6.23
CA VAL A 166 -8.28 -1.12 4.92
C VAL A 166 -6.93 -1.79 4.72
N PHE A 167 -6.95 -3.11 4.57
CA PHE A 167 -5.77 -3.91 4.28
C PHE A 167 -5.44 -3.92 2.79
N VAL A 168 -4.17 -3.69 2.45
CA VAL A 168 -3.62 -3.86 1.09
C VAL A 168 -2.24 -4.49 1.16
N LEU A 169 -1.87 -5.25 0.12
CA LEU A 169 -0.50 -5.76 -0.03
C LEU A 169 0.02 -5.60 -1.45
N ALA A 170 1.33 -5.51 -1.57
CA ALA A 170 2.03 -5.56 -2.86
C ALA A 170 3.34 -6.34 -2.76
N ASN A 171 3.69 -6.99 -3.86
CA ASN A 171 4.90 -7.80 -3.98
C ASN A 171 5.81 -7.21 -5.05
N THR A 172 7.10 -7.07 -4.76
CA THR A 172 8.07 -6.63 -5.78
C THR A 172 9.43 -7.30 -5.60
N PRO A 173 10.08 -7.78 -6.67
CA PRO A 173 11.48 -8.18 -6.61
C PRO A 173 12.39 -6.95 -6.64
N VAL A 174 13.24 -6.79 -5.62
CA VAL A 174 14.29 -5.77 -5.64
C VAL A 174 15.61 -6.34 -6.12
N GLN A 175 16.39 -5.51 -6.80
CA GLN A 175 17.68 -5.87 -7.40
C GLN A 175 18.77 -4.87 -7.03
N GLU A 176 20.03 -5.23 -7.26
CA GLU A 176 21.13 -4.28 -7.14
C GLU A 176 20.98 -3.15 -8.18
N PRO A 177 21.26 -1.88 -7.82
CA PRO A 177 21.24 -0.79 -8.80
C PRO A 177 22.21 -1.07 -9.95
N LYS A 178 21.74 -0.88 -11.19
CA LYS A 178 22.63 -0.96 -12.36
C LYS A 178 23.72 0.10 -12.26
N ARG A 179 24.98 -0.30 -12.12
CA ARG A 179 26.13 0.62 -12.19
C ARG A 179 26.15 1.30 -13.55
N LYS A 180 25.94 2.62 -13.59
CA LYS A 180 26.22 3.43 -14.79
C LYS A 180 27.74 3.51 -14.95
N PHE A 181 28.33 2.65 -15.78
CA PHE A 181 29.71 2.84 -16.20
C PHE A 181 29.77 4.06 -17.13
N SER A 182 30.27 5.17 -16.59
CA SER A 182 30.67 6.34 -17.38
C SER A 182 32.00 6.03 -18.06
N SER A 183 31.98 5.62 -19.33
CA SER A 183 33.19 5.50 -20.14
C SER A 183 33.68 6.88 -20.57
N ARG A 184 34.32 7.64 -19.66
CA ARG A 184 35.20 8.73 -20.09
C ARG A 184 36.55 8.12 -20.47
N LEU A 185 36.72 7.82 -21.75
CA LEU A 185 38.07 7.63 -22.30
C LEU A 185 38.82 8.97 -22.15
N ASN A 186 39.87 8.97 -21.33
CA ASN A 186 40.88 10.02 -21.37
C ASN A 186 41.68 9.86 -22.68
N THR A 187 41.30 10.59 -23.73
CA THR A 187 42.20 10.83 -24.85
C THR A 187 43.12 11.99 -24.48
N HIS A 188 44.33 11.69 -23.99
CA HIS A 188 45.41 12.66 -24.00
C HIS A 188 45.86 12.88 -25.46
N PRO A 189 45.97 14.12 -25.96
CA PRO A 189 46.61 14.36 -27.24
C PRO A 189 48.12 14.13 -27.09
N VAL A 190 48.65 13.20 -27.88
CA VAL A 190 50.09 13.08 -28.14
C VAL A 190 50.48 14.29 -28.98
N THR A 191 51.12 15.28 -28.38
CA THR A 191 51.81 16.32 -29.15
C THR A 191 53.14 15.76 -29.65
N SER A 192 53.20 15.47 -30.95
CA SER A 192 54.47 15.38 -31.68
C SER A 192 54.76 16.72 -32.35
N LYS A 193 55.79 17.43 -31.87
CA LYS A 193 56.86 18.11 -32.62
C LYS A 193 57.65 19.02 -31.68
#